data_AF-A0A955IUJ5-F1
#
_entry.id   AF-A0A955IUJ5-F1
#
_cell.length_a   1.000
_cell.length_b   1.000
_cell.length_c   1.000
_cell.angle_alpha   90.00
_cell.angle_beta   90.00
_cell.angle_gamma   90.00
#
_symmetry.space_group_name_H-M   'P 1'
#
loop_
_entity.id
_entity.type
_entity.pdbx_description
1 polymer ?
#
loop_
_entity_poly.entity_id
_entity_poly.type
_entity_poly.pdbx_seq_one_letter_code
_entity_poly.pdbx_strand_id
1 'polypeptide(L)' 'YSSAIDRKALKASWLQVDFKEVRDGEAKTISFFAKKARGLMARYIVQNRIATREGLKGFDLEGYAFAPELSTAKKLVFVR' A
#
# COMPACT_ATOMS: atom_id res chain seq x y z
N TYR A 1 -12.90 -5.28 -7.84
CA TYR A 1 -13.14 -3.90 -8.33
C TYR A 1 -12.02 -3.39 -9.24
N SER A 2 -10.75 -3.46 -8.86
CA SER A 2 -9.63 -2.96 -9.71
C SER A 2 -9.43 -3.67 -11.05
N SER A 3 -10.11 -4.80 -11.30
CA SER A 3 -10.15 -5.50 -12.58
C SER A 3 -11.06 -4.84 -13.62
N ALA A 4 -11.95 -3.95 -13.22
CA ALA A 4 -12.88 -3.26 -14.11
C ALA A 4 -12.29 -1.98 -14.74
N ILE A 5 -11.05 -1.62 -14.39
CA ILE A 5 -10.39 -0.40 -14.85
C ILE A 5 -9.47 -0.74 -16.02
N ASP A 6 -9.69 -0.09 -17.16
CA ASP A 6 -8.82 -0.23 -18.33
C ASP A 6 -7.50 0.51 -18.12
N ARG A 7 -6.48 -0.24 -17.72
CA ARG A 7 -5.16 0.31 -17.37
C ARG A 7 -4.41 0.88 -18.59
N LYS A 8 -4.79 0.50 -19.81
CA LYS A 8 -4.17 1.00 -21.05
C LYS A 8 -4.74 2.36 -21.44
N ALA A 9 -6.02 2.60 -21.17
CA ALA A 9 -6.65 3.90 -21.41
C ALA A 9 -6.25 4.98 -20.39
N LEU A 10 -5.70 4.59 -19.24
CA LEU A 10 -5.36 5.49 -18.15
C LEU A 10 -4.04 6.23 -18.41
N LYS A 11 -4.10 7.53 -18.70
CA LYS A 11 -2.91 8.42 -18.81
C LYS A 11 -2.36 8.86 -17.44
N ALA A 12 -2.43 8.01 -16.43
CA ALA A 12 -2.00 8.31 -15.07
C ALA A 12 -1.06 7.24 -14.53
N SER A 13 -0.15 7.65 -13.63
CA SER A 13 0.76 6.73 -12.96
C SER A 13 0.00 5.84 -11.99
N TRP A 14 -0.11 4.56 -12.31
CA TRP A 14 -0.70 3.56 -11.43
C TRP A 14 0.30 3.14 -10.35
N LEU A 15 -0.03 3.44 -9.09
CA LEU A 15 0.72 3.00 -7.92
C LEU A 15 -0.08 1.95 -7.16
N GLN A 16 0.46 0.74 -7.02
CA GLN A 16 -0.15 -0.32 -6.25
C GLN A 16 0.39 -0.33 -4.82
N VAL A 17 -0.49 -0.46 -3.82
CA VAL A 17 -0.08 -0.60 -2.42
C VAL A 17 -0.53 -1.97 -1.90
N ASP A 18 0.42 -2.75 -1.40
CA ASP A 18 0.17 -4.06 -0.80
C ASP A 18 0.58 -4.08 0.67
N PHE A 19 -0.26 -4.70 1.49
CA PHE A 19 -0.02 -4.91 2.91
C PHE A 19 0.23 -6.39 3.14
N LYS A 20 1.35 -6.70 3.80
CA LYS A 20 1.77 -8.04 4.15
C LYS A 20 2.04 -8.12 5.65
N GLU A 21 1.95 -9.33 6.17
CA GLU A 21 2.23 -9.63 7.57
C GLU A 21 3.25 -10.77 7.60
N VAL A 22 4.31 -10.61 8.37
CA VAL A 22 5.34 -11.61 8.57
C VAL A 22 4.82 -12.61 9.59
N ARG A 23 4.52 -13.80 9.12
CA ARG A 23 4.11 -14.92 9.97
C ARG A 23 5.02 -16.09 9.66
N ASP A 24 5.70 -16.62 10.68
CA ASP A 24 6.67 -17.71 10.56
C ASP A 24 7.83 -17.40 9.58
N GLY A 25 8.28 -16.14 9.54
CA GLY A 25 9.37 -15.70 8.65
C GLY A 25 8.95 -15.41 7.20
N GLU A 26 7.69 -15.64 6.83
CA GLU A 26 7.17 -15.36 5.50
C GLU A 26 6.20 -14.18 5.48
N ALA A 27 6.44 -13.20 4.61
CA ALA A 27 5.55 -12.06 4.42
C ALA A 27 4.31 -12.46 3.57
N LYS A 28 3.18 -12.71 4.23
CA LYS A 28 1.92 -13.13 3.60
C LYS A 28 0.86 -12.03 3.67
N THR A 29 0.07 -11.86 2.61
CA THR A 29 -1.07 -10.94 2.62
C THR A 29 -2.26 -11.57 3.34
N ILE A 30 -2.53 -11.13 4.56
CA ILE A 30 -3.72 -11.57 5.30
C ILE A 30 -4.89 -10.67 4.91
N SER A 31 -5.85 -11.22 4.16
CA SER A 31 -6.97 -10.48 3.55
C SER A 31 -7.76 -9.60 4.52
N PHE A 32 -7.93 -10.02 5.78
CA PHE A 32 -8.64 -9.23 6.79
C PHE A 32 -7.86 -7.96 7.16
N PHE A 33 -6.59 -8.10 7.54
CA PHE A 33 -5.73 -6.97 7.87
C PHE A 33 -5.44 -6.11 6.65
N ALA A 34 -5.23 -6.70 5.48
CA ALA A 34 -5.02 -5.96 4.24
C ALA A 34 -6.20 -5.04 3.87
N LYS A 35 -7.44 -5.45 4.16
CA LYS A 35 -8.62 -4.59 3.98
C LYS A 35 -8.61 -3.41 4.96
N LYS A 36 -8.32 -3.67 6.24
CA LYS A 36 -8.23 -2.63 7.27
C LYS A 36 -7.11 -1.63 6.97
N ALA A 37 -5.92 -2.13 6.63
CA ALA A 37 -4.75 -1.33 6.30
C ALA A 37 -4.96 -0.43 5.08
N ARG A 38 -5.67 -0.91 4.05
CA ARG A 38 -6.08 -0.05 2.91
C ARG A 38 -6.96 1.12 3.36
N GLY A 39 -7.91 0.88 4.27
CA GLY A 39 -8.73 1.95 4.85
C GLY A 39 -7.91 2.95 5.66
N LEU A 40 -6.98 2.46 6.48
CA LEU A 40 -6.06 3.30 7.25
C LEU A 40 -5.16 4.16 6.36
N MET A 41 -4.63 3.57 5.28
CA MET A 41 -3.83 4.28 4.30
C MET A 41 -4.65 5.36 3.59
N ALA A 42 -5.88 5.05 3.17
CA ALA A 42 -6.77 6.07 2.60
C ALA A 42 -7.03 7.22 3.58
N ARG A 43 -7.27 6.91 4.85
CA ARG A 43 -7.44 7.91 5.91
C ARG A 43 -6.16 8.75 6.12
N TYR A 44 -4.99 8.11 6.13
CA TYR A 44 -3.70 8.79 6.28
C TYR A 44 -3.41 9.75 5.12
N ILE A 45 -3.70 9.34 3.88
CA ILE A 45 -3.56 10.17 2.68
C ILE A 45 -4.43 11.42 2.78
N VAL A 46 -5.70 11.26 3.13
CA VAL A 46 -6.65 12.37 3.22
C VAL A 46 -6.29 13.33 4.35
N GLN A 47 -5.96 12.82 5.53
CA GLN A 47 -5.61 13.65 6.70
C GLN A 47 -4.35 14.47 6.47
N ASN A 48 -3.31 13.87 5.88
CA ASN A 48 -2.02 14.53 5.65
C ASN A 48 -1.93 15.21 4.28
N ARG A 49 -3.01 15.18 3.48
CA ARG A 49 -3.08 15.71 2.11
C ARG A 49 -1.90 15.24 1.24
N ILE A 50 -1.58 13.96 1.33
CA ILE A 50 -0.42 13.40 0.62
C ILE A 50 -0.76 13.29 -0.87
N ALA A 51 -0.03 14.05 -1.68
CA ALA A 51 -0.12 14.00 -3.14
C ALA A 51 1.09 13.31 -3.79
N THR A 52 2.11 12.95 -3.00
CA THR A 52 3.38 12.41 -3.52
C THR A 52 3.62 10.98 -3.04
N ARG A 53 4.31 10.20 -3.88
CA ARG A 53 4.74 8.84 -3.56
C ARG A 53 5.61 8.75 -2.31
N GLU A 54 6.39 9.79 -2.03
CA GLU A 54 7.31 9.83 -0.89
C GLU A 54 6.56 10.02 0.41
N GLY A 55 5.49 10.82 0.43
CA GLY A 55 4.64 10.96 1.62
C GLY A 55 3.95 9.64 2.01
N LEU A 56 3.65 8.77 1.03
CA LEU A 56 3.07 7.44 1.31
C LEU A 56 4.02 6.52 2.06
N LYS A 57 5.34 6.67 1.88
CA LYS A 57 6.34 5.83 2.57
C LYS A 57 6.38 6.08 4.07
N GLY A 58 5.91 7.24 4.54
CA GLY A 58 5.81 7.58 5.96
C GLY A 58 4.59 6.98 6.67
N PHE A 59 3.81 6.13 6.01
CA PHE A 59 2.71 5.42 6.65
C PHE A 59 3.25 4.41 7.67
N ASP A 60 2.92 4.64 8.94
CA ASP A 60 3.33 3.83 10.10
C ASP A 60 2.13 3.47 11.02
N LEU A 61 0.94 3.24 10.45
CA LEU A 61 -0.25 2.93 11.26
C LEU A 61 -0.36 1.44 11.56
N GLU A 62 -0.76 1.08 12.79
CA GLU A 62 -0.94 -0.30 13.26
C GLU A 62 0.29 -1.21 13.10
N GLY A 63 1.49 -0.64 13.19
CA GLY A 63 2.77 -1.37 13.13
C GLY A 63 3.20 -1.77 11.72
N TYR A 64 2.53 -1.27 10.68
CA TYR A 64 2.98 -1.44 9.31
C TYR A 64 4.14 -0.48 9.01
N ALA A 65 5.27 -1.03 8.57
CA ALA A 65 6.41 -0.27 8.09
C ALA A 65 6.62 -0.44 6.58
N PHE A 66 7.17 0.58 5.94
CA PHE A 66 7.55 0.50 4.53
C PHE A 66 8.69 -0.50 4.32
N ALA A 67 8.49 -1.50 3.46
CA ALA A 67 9.50 -2.48 3.08
C ALA A 67 10.16 -2.09 1.75
N PRO A 68 11.30 -1.37 1.74
CA PRO A 68 11.96 -0.97 0.50
C PRO A 68 12.37 -2.18 -0.36
N GLU A 69 12.75 -3.29 0.28
CA GLU A 69 13.24 -4.50 -0.39
C GLU A 69 12.15 -5.22 -1.20
N LEU A 70 10.90 -5.10 -0.78
CA LEU A 70 9.73 -5.66 -1.48
C LEU A 70 9.02 -4.63 -2.36
N SER A 71 9.43 -3.36 -2.27
CA SER A 71 8.82 -2.25 -2.98
C SER A 71 9.55 -1.95 -4.29
N THR A 72 8.79 -1.49 -5.28
CA THR A 72 9.30 -1.08 -6.59
C THR A 72 8.73 0.28 -6.98
N ALA A 73 9.19 0.84 -8.10
CA ALA A 73 8.75 2.14 -8.58
C ALA A 73 7.22 2.27 -8.78
N LYS A 74 6.51 1.15 -9.00
CA LYS A 74 5.05 1.11 -9.23
C LYS A 74 4.29 0.37 -8.13
N LYS A 75 4.99 -0.14 -7.10
CA LYS A 75 4.39 -0.94 -6.04
C LYS A 75 5.03 -0.62 -4.69
N LEU A 76 4.26 -0.15 -3.72
CA LEU A 76 4.71 0.00 -2.34
C LEU A 76 4.21 -1.18 -1.52
N VAL A 77 5.11 -1.81 -0.79
CA VAL A 77 4.79 -2.92 0.12
C VAL A 77 5.04 -2.46 1.54
N PHE A 78 4.02 -2.64 2.37
CA PHE A 78 4.10 -2.40 3.80
C PHE A 78 4.01 -3.74 4.52
N VAL A 79 4.92 -3.97 5.46
CA VAL A 79 5.01 -5.20 6.24
C VAL A 79 4.81 -4.88 7.72
N ARG A 80 4.18 -5.81 8.42
CA ARG A 80 4.07 -5.85 9.87
C ARG A 80 4.59 -7.20 10.34
#